data_AF-A0A137SW79-F1
#
_entry.id   AF-A0A137SW79-F1
#
_cell.length_a   1.000
_cell.length_b   1.000
_cell.length_c   1.000
_cell.angle_alpha   90.00
_cell.angle_beta   90.00
_cell.angle_gamma   90.00
#
_symmetry.space_group_name_H-M   'P 1'
#
loop_
_entity.id
_entity.type
_entity.pdbx_description
1 polymer ?
#
loop_
_entity_poly.entity_id
_entity_poly.type
_entity_poly.pdbx_seq_one_letter_code
_entity_poly.pdbx_strand_id
1 'polypeptide(L)'
;YTQILTNYCYIPESYKEVIFKKYAQFLIDAHYEWNNFYNEPNFAKELDALGYEIPIASLNTYLKAVLLSYLGNCYGVSKDAQEYNEKMLLNLTQTGIRGLFRLIDKNVDIVRILSSIGPVNRLKSLMDLIKEKTMLPEQQKIMAFNTLRTPSEESEHKGFSNFIKVFFSMYRNPKAHTPRMTEDTQLSAMIEVLVVASIIHNKLDITYKTGY
;
A
#
# COMPACT_ATOMS: atom_id res chain seq x y z
N TYR A 1 32.81 -1.79 -31.11
CA TYR A 1 31.41 -1.76 -30.62
C TYR A 1 31.07 -2.83 -29.59
N THR A 2 31.94 -3.78 -29.26
CA THR A 2 31.68 -4.84 -28.27
C THR A 2 32.45 -4.71 -26.94
N GLN A 3 33.22 -3.64 -26.73
CA GLN A 3 34.03 -3.43 -25.51
C GLN A 3 33.54 -2.30 -24.60
N ILE A 4 32.47 -1.59 -24.97
CA ILE A 4 31.93 -0.43 -24.21
C ILE A 4 30.66 -0.83 -23.41
N LEU A 5 30.11 -2.02 -23.66
CA LEU A 5 28.90 -2.53 -22.99
C LEU A 5 29.19 -3.23 -21.65
N THR A 6 30.44 -3.25 -21.20
CA THR A 6 30.90 -3.99 -20.00
C THR A 6 31.37 -3.10 -18.84
N ASN A 7 30.96 -1.82 -18.79
CA ASN A 7 31.33 -0.91 -17.69
C ASN A 7 30.15 -0.34 -16.87
N TYR A 8 28.92 -0.80 -17.12
CA TYR A 8 27.72 -0.41 -16.35
C TYR A 8 27.11 -1.56 -15.53
N CYS A 9 27.90 -2.61 -15.25
CA CYS A 9 27.40 -3.81 -14.56
C CYS A 9 28.18 -4.07 -13.27
N TYR A 10 28.14 -3.11 -12.34
CA TYR A 10 28.15 -3.29 -10.87
C TYR A 10 28.31 -1.92 -10.21
N ILE A 11 27.27 -1.08 -10.18
CA ILE A 11 27.20 -0.07 -9.11
C ILE A 11 26.90 -0.88 -7.85
N PRO A 12 27.81 -0.94 -6.86
CA PRO A 12 27.56 -1.72 -5.66
C PRO A 12 26.30 -1.20 -4.97
N GLU A 13 25.52 -2.09 -4.36
CA GLU A 13 24.24 -1.74 -3.74
C GLU A 13 24.39 -0.59 -2.71
N SER A 14 25.52 -0.56 -1.99
CA SER A 14 25.86 0.53 -1.06
C SER A 14 25.98 1.90 -1.74
N TYR A 15 26.47 1.98 -2.98
CA TYR A 15 26.51 3.22 -3.75
C TYR A 15 25.11 3.60 -4.25
N LYS A 16 24.30 2.63 -4.71
CA LYS A 16 22.90 2.89 -5.05
C LYS A 16 22.14 3.47 -3.86
N GLU A 17 22.30 2.88 -2.67
CA GLU A 17 21.66 3.34 -1.43
C GLU A 17 21.97 4.81 -1.12
N VAL A 18 23.24 5.18 -1.20
CA VAL A 18 23.70 6.56 -0.93
C VAL A 18 23.12 7.53 -1.95
N ILE A 19 23.12 7.17 -3.22
CA ILE A 19 22.57 8.00 -4.30
C ILE A 19 21.06 8.20 -4.09
N PHE A 20 20.29 7.11 -3.93
CA PHE A 20 18.84 7.22 -3.69
C PHE A 20 18.51 8.05 -2.45
N LYS A 21 19.22 7.84 -1.33
CA LYS A 21 19.03 8.67 -0.12
C LYS A 21 19.29 10.15 -0.38
N LYS A 22 20.37 10.46 -1.09
CA LYS A 22 20.78 11.84 -1.39
C LYS A 22 19.74 12.56 -2.24
N TYR A 23 19.34 11.98 -3.37
CA TYR A 23 18.37 12.59 -4.28
C TYR A 23 16.96 12.67 -3.66
N ALA A 24 16.56 11.65 -2.89
CA ALA A 24 15.32 11.72 -2.12
C ALA A 24 15.36 12.84 -1.08
N GLN A 25 16.49 13.04 -0.40
CA GLN A 25 16.65 14.13 0.56
C GLN A 25 16.56 15.50 -0.11
N PHE A 26 17.17 15.69 -1.29
CA PHE A 26 17.03 16.94 -2.04
C PHE A 26 15.58 17.28 -2.40
N LEU A 27 14.78 16.27 -2.79
CA LEU A 27 13.35 16.49 -3.03
C LEU A 27 12.59 16.85 -1.74
N ILE A 28 12.92 16.21 -0.61
CA ILE A 28 12.34 16.55 0.71
C ILE A 28 12.69 17.99 1.11
N ASP A 29 13.96 18.36 0.97
CA ASP A 29 14.44 19.68 1.35
C ASP A 29 13.75 20.75 0.49
N ALA A 30 13.71 20.56 -0.83
CA ALA A 30 13.00 21.43 -1.75
C ALA A 30 11.50 21.55 -1.41
N HIS A 31 10.85 20.48 -0.96
CA HIS A 31 9.44 20.51 -0.57
C HIS A 31 9.16 21.46 0.60
N TYR A 32 10.11 21.61 1.53
CA TYR A 32 9.99 22.48 2.70
C TYR A 32 10.52 23.90 2.49
N GLU A 33 11.08 24.20 1.33
CA GLU A 33 11.51 25.55 0.96
C GLU A 33 10.32 26.46 0.60
N TRP A 34 10.57 27.77 0.65
CA TRP A 34 9.58 28.80 0.35
C TRP A 34 9.09 28.75 -1.11
N ASN A 35 9.93 28.30 -2.03
CA ASN A 35 9.67 28.18 -3.47
C ASN A 35 9.53 26.71 -3.91
N ASN A 36 9.02 25.85 -3.03
CA ASN A 36 8.91 24.41 -3.28
C ASN A 36 8.27 24.05 -4.62
N PHE A 37 7.16 24.71 -5.00
CA PHE A 37 6.44 24.38 -6.23
C PHE A 37 7.27 24.58 -7.50
N TYR A 38 8.27 25.46 -7.47
CA TYR A 38 9.18 25.70 -8.59
C TYR A 38 10.40 24.77 -8.56
N ASN A 39 10.85 24.35 -7.37
CA ASN A 39 12.07 23.56 -7.21
C ASN A 39 11.81 22.05 -7.31
N GLU A 40 10.68 21.58 -6.78
CA GLU A 40 10.29 20.17 -6.77
C GLU A 40 10.38 19.47 -8.13
N PRO A 41 9.97 20.08 -9.27
CA PRO A 41 10.01 19.40 -10.58
C PRO A 41 11.39 18.90 -10.97
N ASN A 42 12.43 19.71 -10.72
CA ASN A 42 13.80 19.35 -11.07
C ASN A 42 14.29 18.16 -10.23
N PHE A 43 14.07 18.20 -8.92
CA PHE A 43 14.49 17.13 -8.02
C PHE A 43 13.67 15.85 -8.22
N ALA A 44 12.36 15.96 -8.50
CA ALA A 44 11.51 14.82 -8.81
C ALA A 44 11.96 14.13 -10.11
N LYS A 45 12.30 14.92 -11.13
CA LYS A 45 12.85 14.41 -12.40
C LYS A 45 14.19 13.71 -12.20
N GLU A 46 15.10 14.29 -11.42
CA GLU A 46 16.39 13.67 -11.12
C GLU A 46 16.25 12.37 -10.34
N LEU A 47 15.31 12.31 -9.39
CA LEU A 47 15.02 11.11 -8.62
C LEU A 47 14.41 10.00 -9.49
N ASP A 48 13.47 10.33 -10.38
CA ASP A 48 12.87 9.39 -11.34
C ASP A 48 13.91 8.83 -12.32
N ALA A 49 14.87 9.65 -12.75
CA ALA A 49 15.94 9.25 -13.67
C ALA A 49 16.90 8.19 -13.10
N LEU A 50 16.92 7.96 -11.77
CA LEU A 50 17.71 6.89 -11.15
C LEU A 50 17.14 5.49 -11.41
N GLY A 51 15.88 5.40 -11.85
CA GLY A 51 15.17 4.14 -12.06
C GLY A 51 14.49 3.61 -10.79
N TYR A 52 13.95 2.38 -10.89
CA TYR A 52 12.99 1.83 -9.91
C TYR A 52 13.52 0.65 -9.09
N GLU A 53 14.80 0.28 -9.26
CA GLU A 53 15.50 -0.71 -8.42
C GLU A 53 15.95 -0.07 -7.10
N ILE A 54 14.99 0.27 -6.24
CA ILE A 54 15.25 1.03 -5.01
C ILE A 54 15.79 0.10 -3.92
N PRO A 55 16.99 0.37 -3.36
CA PRO A 55 17.53 -0.40 -2.24
C PRO A 55 16.67 -0.31 -0.98
N ILE A 56 16.59 -1.40 -0.21
CA ILE A 56 15.74 -1.47 1.01
C ILE A 56 16.15 -0.40 2.04
N ALA A 57 17.45 -0.14 2.17
CA ALA A 57 17.97 0.82 3.15
C ALA A 57 17.63 2.28 2.81
N SER A 58 17.38 2.60 1.53
CA SER A 58 16.98 3.94 1.07
C SER A 58 15.47 4.07 0.82
N LEU A 59 14.75 2.95 0.78
CA LEU A 59 13.34 2.89 0.43
C LEU A 59 12.46 3.80 1.30
N ASN A 60 12.72 3.90 2.60
CA ASN A 60 11.91 4.76 3.48
C ASN A 60 12.05 6.25 3.11
N THR A 61 13.28 6.73 2.92
CA THR A 61 13.56 8.12 2.53
C THR A 61 13.00 8.41 1.14
N TYR A 62 13.18 7.49 0.20
CA TYR A 62 12.62 7.57 -1.14
C TYR A 62 11.09 7.73 -1.11
N LEU A 63 10.40 6.81 -0.41
CA LEU A 63 8.94 6.85 -0.30
C LEU A 63 8.46 8.13 0.40
N LYS A 64 9.15 8.59 1.44
CA LYS A 64 8.83 9.85 2.12
C LYS A 64 8.91 11.03 1.14
N ALA A 65 9.98 11.12 0.35
CA ALA A 65 10.19 12.19 -0.61
C ALA A 65 9.08 12.26 -1.67
N VAL A 66 8.82 11.13 -2.33
CA VAL A 66 7.81 11.03 -3.39
C VAL A 66 6.41 11.29 -2.82
N LEU A 67 6.09 10.75 -1.65
CA LEU A 67 4.78 10.93 -1.03
C LEU A 67 4.55 12.39 -0.61
N LEU A 68 5.56 13.08 -0.07
CA LEU A 68 5.46 14.49 0.30
C LEU A 68 5.20 15.37 -0.94
N SER A 69 6.00 15.21 -2.00
CA SER A 69 5.83 15.99 -3.23
C SER A 69 4.49 15.68 -3.94
N TYR A 70 4.02 14.43 -3.89
CA TYR A 70 2.71 14.05 -4.45
C TYR A 70 1.53 14.62 -3.66
N LEU A 71 1.53 14.46 -2.32
CA LEU A 71 0.45 14.97 -1.48
C LEU A 71 0.44 16.50 -1.43
N GLY A 72 1.61 17.12 -1.58
CA GLY A 72 1.80 18.54 -1.46
C GLY A 72 1.51 19.03 -0.05
N ASN A 73 1.13 20.30 0.05
CA ASN A 73 0.80 20.95 1.31
C ASN A 73 -0.62 21.55 1.25
N CYS A 74 -0.96 22.39 2.23
CA CYS A 74 -2.26 23.05 2.30
C CYS A 74 -2.49 24.07 1.17
N TYR A 75 -1.43 24.60 0.56
CA TYR A 75 -1.51 25.55 -0.56
C TYR A 75 -1.69 24.85 -1.91
N GLY A 76 -1.13 23.64 -2.08
CA GLY A 76 -1.16 22.98 -3.37
C GLY A 76 -0.10 21.91 -3.56
N VAL A 77 0.18 21.64 -4.83
CA VAL A 77 1.23 20.74 -5.33
C VAL A 77 1.96 21.42 -6.47
N SER A 78 3.21 21.02 -6.70
CA SER A 78 3.89 21.32 -7.95
C SER A 78 3.29 20.48 -9.07
N LYS A 79 2.62 21.11 -10.05
CA LYS A 79 1.99 20.42 -11.19
C LYS A 79 3.02 19.68 -12.04
N ASP A 80 4.15 20.31 -12.31
CA ASP A 80 5.20 19.75 -13.15
C ASP A 80 5.95 18.60 -12.45
N ALA A 81 5.91 18.52 -11.12
CA ALA A 81 6.47 17.39 -10.37
C ALA A 81 5.53 16.17 -10.36
N GLN A 82 4.21 16.35 -10.55
CA GLN A 82 3.24 15.25 -10.41
C GLN A 82 3.47 14.13 -11.42
N GLU A 83 3.86 14.46 -12.66
CA GLU A 83 4.14 13.45 -13.68
C GLU A 83 5.22 12.45 -13.22
N TYR A 84 6.32 12.95 -12.64
CA TYR A 84 7.40 12.12 -12.13
C TYR A 84 6.99 11.38 -10.86
N ASN A 85 6.25 12.04 -9.95
CA ASN A 85 5.75 11.42 -8.74
C ASN A 85 4.83 10.23 -9.04
N GLU A 86 3.89 10.38 -9.98
CA GLU A 86 2.99 9.31 -10.40
C GLU A 86 3.76 8.14 -11.01
N LYS A 87 4.74 8.41 -11.89
CA LYS A 87 5.63 7.37 -12.44
C LYS A 87 6.37 6.59 -11.36
N MET A 88 6.96 7.29 -10.39
CA MET A 88 7.66 6.68 -9.26
C MET A 88 6.72 5.84 -8.39
N LEU A 89 5.51 6.33 -8.10
CA LEU A 89 4.49 5.63 -7.29
C LEU A 89 3.94 4.39 -8.01
N LEU A 90 3.69 4.49 -9.31
CA LEU A 90 3.25 3.37 -10.15
C LEU A 90 4.32 2.29 -10.27
N ASN A 91 5.61 2.63 -10.27
CA ASN A 91 6.68 1.64 -10.37
C ASN A 91 7.10 1.02 -9.03
N LEU A 92 6.39 1.32 -7.93
CA LEU A 92 6.65 0.69 -6.64
C LEU A 92 6.45 -0.83 -6.67
N THR A 93 7.39 -1.53 -6.02
CA THR A 93 7.28 -2.96 -5.72
C THR A 93 6.28 -3.20 -4.58
N GLN A 94 5.88 -4.45 -4.36
CA GLN A 94 5.03 -4.83 -3.22
C GLN A 94 5.62 -4.41 -1.86
N THR A 95 6.95 -4.47 -1.73
CA THR A 95 7.66 -3.97 -0.54
C THR A 95 7.57 -2.46 -0.42
N GLY A 96 7.66 -1.74 -1.55
CA GLY A 96 7.44 -0.29 -1.63
C GLY A 96 6.02 0.11 -1.21
N ILE A 97 5.00 -0.57 -1.73
CA ILE A 97 3.58 -0.34 -1.37
C ILE A 97 3.33 -0.59 0.12
N ARG A 98 3.85 -1.69 0.68
CA ARG A 98 3.78 -1.93 2.14
C ARG A 98 4.50 -0.85 2.94
N GLY A 99 5.65 -0.40 2.45
CA GLY A 99 6.41 0.71 3.03
C GLY A 99 5.63 2.02 3.03
N LEU A 100 4.90 2.30 1.95
CA LEU A 100 4.07 3.48 1.77
C LEU A 100 2.90 3.49 2.77
N PHE A 101 2.18 2.38 2.93
CA PHE A 101 1.14 2.26 3.96
C PHE A 101 1.68 2.46 5.38
N ARG A 102 2.86 1.90 5.67
CA ARG A 102 3.52 2.09 6.97
C ARG A 102 3.89 3.56 7.22
N LEU A 103 4.25 4.32 6.18
CA LEU A 103 4.52 5.75 6.32
C LEU A 103 3.25 6.54 6.58
N ILE A 104 2.16 6.25 5.87
CA ILE A 104 0.86 6.91 6.10
C ILE A 104 0.37 6.68 7.53
N ASP A 105 0.55 5.48 8.07
CA ASP A 105 0.11 5.10 9.42
C ASP A 105 0.98 5.69 10.54
N LYS A 106 2.31 5.75 10.34
CA LYS A 106 3.26 6.02 11.44
C LYS A 106 4.05 7.31 11.34
N ASN A 107 4.10 7.96 10.17
CA ASN A 107 4.94 9.15 10.00
C ASN A 107 4.19 10.42 10.40
N VAL A 108 4.65 11.08 11.46
CA VAL A 108 4.01 12.27 12.03
C VAL A 108 3.89 13.42 11.02
N ASP A 109 4.89 13.62 10.15
CA ASP A 109 4.84 14.70 9.14
C ASP A 109 3.72 14.46 8.12
N ILE A 110 3.60 13.22 7.64
CA ILE A 110 2.57 12.82 6.68
C ILE A 110 1.18 12.91 7.32
N VAL A 111 1.00 12.39 8.54
CA VAL A 111 -0.27 12.47 9.28
C VAL A 111 -0.70 13.92 9.48
N ARG A 112 0.25 14.81 9.79
CA ARG A 112 -0.01 16.25 9.92
C ARG A 112 -0.49 16.87 8.60
N ILE A 113 0.14 16.54 7.47
CA ILE A 113 -0.28 17.04 6.15
C ILE A 113 -1.69 16.54 5.79
N LEU A 114 -2.00 15.29 6.12
CA LEU A 114 -3.31 14.66 5.90
C LEU A 114 -4.42 15.22 6.82
N SER A 115 -4.12 16.16 7.71
CA SER A 115 -5.16 16.91 8.44
C SER A 115 -5.88 17.93 7.54
N SER A 116 -5.32 18.24 6.36
CA SER A 116 -5.91 19.15 5.38
C SER A 116 -6.69 18.40 4.29
N ILE A 117 -7.83 18.95 3.85
CA ILE A 117 -8.72 18.32 2.85
C ILE A 117 -8.01 18.08 1.50
N GLY A 118 -7.17 19.04 1.06
CA GLY A 118 -6.46 18.94 -0.22
C GLY A 118 -5.59 17.68 -0.33
N PRO A 119 -4.61 17.49 0.57
CA PRO A 119 -3.81 16.27 0.64
C PRO A 119 -4.63 14.99 0.81
N VAL A 120 -5.74 15.00 1.56
CA VAL A 120 -6.61 13.82 1.70
C VAL A 120 -7.24 13.42 0.36
N ASN A 121 -7.69 14.37 -0.45
CA ASN A 121 -8.24 14.06 -1.77
C ASN A 121 -7.18 13.52 -2.74
N ARG A 122 -5.94 14.01 -2.65
CA ARG A 122 -4.80 13.45 -3.39
C ARG A 122 -4.44 12.06 -2.90
N LEU A 123 -4.49 11.82 -1.59
CA LEU A 123 -4.31 10.47 -1.05
C LEU A 123 -5.37 9.51 -1.58
N LYS A 124 -6.64 9.92 -1.70
CA LYS A 124 -7.68 9.11 -2.35
C LYS A 124 -7.32 8.81 -3.82
N SER A 125 -6.87 9.82 -4.56
CA SER A 125 -6.42 9.65 -5.95
C SER A 125 -5.23 8.68 -6.05
N LEU A 126 -4.29 8.76 -5.11
CA LEU A 126 -3.19 7.80 -4.99
C LEU A 126 -3.71 6.39 -4.74
N MET A 127 -4.65 6.21 -3.81
CA MET A 127 -5.24 4.90 -3.51
C MET A 127 -5.91 4.28 -4.73
N ASP A 128 -6.58 5.08 -5.55
CA ASP A 128 -7.15 4.64 -6.82
C ASP A 128 -6.04 4.28 -7.83
N LEU A 129 -4.99 5.09 -7.94
CA LEU A 129 -3.84 4.88 -8.82
C LEU A 129 -3.11 3.57 -8.53
N ILE A 130 -2.92 3.23 -7.24
CA ILE A 130 -2.19 2.02 -6.83
C ILE A 130 -3.12 0.83 -6.55
N LYS A 131 -4.44 0.97 -6.73
CA LYS A 131 -5.44 -0.05 -6.37
C LYS A 131 -5.07 -1.44 -6.89
N GLU A 132 -4.70 -1.55 -8.15
CA GLU A 132 -4.31 -2.81 -8.80
C GLU A 132 -3.03 -3.41 -8.20
N LYS A 133 -2.12 -2.56 -7.71
CA LYS A 133 -0.86 -2.98 -7.08
C LYS A 133 -1.01 -3.34 -5.60
N THR A 134 -2.05 -2.84 -4.94
CA THR A 134 -2.33 -3.17 -3.54
C THR A 134 -2.95 -4.55 -3.35
N MET A 135 -3.41 -5.17 -4.45
CA MET A 135 -3.93 -6.54 -4.45
C MET A 135 -2.81 -7.52 -4.78
N LEU A 136 -2.68 -8.59 -3.99
CA LEU A 136 -1.85 -9.72 -4.40
C LEU A 136 -2.42 -10.31 -5.71
N PRO A 137 -1.60 -10.84 -6.64
CA PRO A 137 -2.09 -11.47 -7.88
C PRO A 137 -3.12 -12.59 -7.62
N GLU A 138 -3.04 -13.23 -6.45
CA GLU A 138 -3.99 -14.25 -6.00
C GLU A 138 -5.28 -13.65 -5.43
N GLN A 139 -5.22 -12.44 -4.86
CA GLN A 139 -6.40 -11.64 -4.45
C GLN A 139 -7.08 -10.95 -5.63
N GLN A 140 -6.39 -10.84 -6.78
CA GLN A 140 -6.95 -10.38 -8.04
C GLN A 140 -7.90 -11.43 -8.68
N LYS A 141 -7.83 -12.70 -8.22
CA LYS A 141 -8.92 -13.65 -8.47
C LYS A 141 -10.05 -13.33 -7.52
N ILE A 142 -11.02 -12.57 -7.99
CA ILE A 142 -12.32 -12.46 -7.32
C ILE A 142 -12.90 -13.88 -7.33
N MET A 143 -12.80 -14.58 -6.20
CA MET A 143 -13.54 -15.82 -6.02
C MET A 143 -14.96 -15.46 -5.63
N ALA A 144 -15.89 -15.72 -6.53
CA ALA A 144 -17.29 -15.55 -6.22
C ALA A 144 -17.84 -16.83 -5.59
N PHE A 145 -18.56 -16.69 -4.48
CA PHE A 145 -19.28 -17.80 -3.83
C PHE A 145 -20.47 -18.32 -4.66
N ASN A 146 -20.84 -17.60 -5.72
CA ASN A 146 -21.90 -17.93 -6.67
C ASN A 146 -21.59 -17.25 -8.02
N THR A 147 -22.50 -17.31 -8.98
CA THR A 147 -22.25 -16.77 -10.32
C THR A 147 -22.35 -15.24 -10.43
N LEU A 148 -22.81 -14.55 -9.39
CA LEU A 148 -23.06 -13.09 -9.36
C LEU A 148 -23.91 -12.60 -10.55
N ARG A 149 -24.81 -13.44 -11.07
CA ARG A 149 -25.63 -13.13 -12.27
C ARG A 149 -26.92 -12.41 -11.92
N THR A 150 -27.38 -12.53 -10.69
CA THR A 150 -28.65 -11.96 -10.23
C THR A 150 -28.44 -11.05 -9.02
N PRO A 151 -29.30 -10.04 -8.80
CA PRO A 151 -29.22 -9.19 -7.61
C PRO A 151 -29.33 -9.97 -6.28
N SER A 152 -30.03 -11.12 -6.31
CA SER A 152 -30.13 -12.02 -5.15
C SER A 152 -28.80 -12.70 -4.86
N GLU A 153 -28.10 -13.19 -5.89
CA GLU A 153 -26.77 -13.77 -5.77
C GLU A 153 -25.75 -12.75 -5.27
N GLU A 154 -25.79 -11.51 -5.76
CA GLU A 154 -24.93 -10.42 -5.29
C GLU A 154 -25.16 -10.11 -3.80
N SER A 155 -26.43 -10.03 -3.39
CA SER A 155 -26.81 -9.80 -2.00
C SER A 155 -26.33 -10.94 -1.08
N GLU A 156 -26.50 -12.19 -1.50
CA GLU A 156 -26.02 -13.36 -0.76
C GLU A 156 -24.49 -13.35 -0.65
N HIS A 157 -23.80 -13.08 -1.76
CA HIS A 157 -22.34 -13.01 -1.80
C HIS A 157 -21.83 -11.93 -0.83
N LYS A 158 -22.45 -10.75 -0.84
CA LYS A 158 -22.13 -9.64 0.08
C LYS A 158 -22.43 -10.00 1.53
N GLY A 159 -23.56 -10.65 1.80
CA GLY A 159 -23.93 -11.13 3.12
C GLY A 159 -22.92 -12.11 3.69
N PHE A 160 -22.49 -13.10 2.88
CA PHE A 160 -21.50 -14.08 3.28
C PHE A 160 -20.10 -13.47 3.46
N SER A 161 -19.70 -12.53 2.59
CA SER A 161 -18.44 -11.77 2.75
C SER A 161 -18.41 -10.99 4.08
N ASN A 162 -19.52 -10.33 4.42
CA ASN A 162 -19.64 -9.60 5.68
C ASN A 162 -19.61 -10.54 6.89
N PHE A 163 -20.27 -11.68 6.81
CA PHE A 163 -20.22 -12.71 7.84
C PHE A 163 -18.78 -13.19 8.12
N ILE A 164 -18.02 -13.52 7.07
CA ILE A 164 -16.61 -13.95 7.20
C ILE A 164 -15.78 -12.83 7.86
N LYS A 165 -15.94 -11.58 7.43
CA LYS A 165 -15.21 -10.43 8.01
C LYS A 165 -15.49 -10.28 9.50
N VAL A 166 -16.76 -10.38 9.90
CA VAL A 166 -17.17 -10.29 11.31
C VAL A 166 -16.60 -11.48 12.10
N PHE A 167 -16.72 -12.70 11.59
CA PHE A 167 -16.15 -13.90 12.21
C PHE A 167 -14.65 -13.76 12.46
N PHE A 168 -13.87 -13.39 11.45
CA PHE A 168 -12.43 -13.15 11.63
C PHE A 168 -12.15 -12.00 12.59
N SER A 169 -12.95 -10.93 12.59
CA SER A 169 -12.77 -9.81 13.52
C SER A 169 -12.96 -10.23 14.98
N MET A 170 -13.89 -11.14 15.27
CA MET A 170 -14.13 -11.64 16.63
C MET A 170 -12.95 -12.46 17.18
N TYR A 171 -12.23 -13.18 16.30
CA TYR A 171 -11.20 -14.14 16.72
C TYR A 171 -9.76 -13.75 16.35
N ARG A 172 -9.53 -12.61 15.67
CA ARG A 172 -8.19 -12.13 15.25
C ARG A 172 -7.35 -11.53 16.39
N ASN A 173 -7.91 -11.25 17.57
CA ASN A 173 -7.15 -10.67 18.69
C ASN A 173 -7.64 -11.11 20.09
N PRO A 174 -7.14 -12.22 20.64
CA PRO A 174 -7.61 -12.75 21.92
C PRO A 174 -6.99 -12.11 23.19
N LYS A 175 -6.21 -11.01 23.09
CA LYS A 175 -5.46 -10.45 24.24
C LYS A 175 -6.12 -9.27 24.99
N ALA A 176 -7.31 -8.80 24.62
CA ALA A 176 -7.89 -7.59 25.23
C ALA A 176 -9.04 -7.81 26.21
N HIS A 177 -9.70 -8.97 26.22
CA HIS A 177 -10.82 -9.23 27.13
C HIS A 177 -10.56 -10.44 28.03
N THR A 178 -9.94 -10.11 29.16
CA THR A 178 -10.02 -10.74 30.50
C THR A 178 -9.45 -12.15 30.70
N PRO A 179 -8.55 -12.34 31.70
CA PRO A 179 -8.08 -13.67 32.08
C PRO A 179 -9.08 -14.37 33.03
N ARG A 180 -9.19 -15.70 32.82
CA ARG A 180 -9.82 -16.73 33.65
C ARG A 180 -11.33 -16.96 33.44
N MET A 181 -11.65 -17.79 32.45
CA MET A 181 -12.88 -18.59 32.43
C MET A 181 -12.48 -20.07 32.46
N THR A 182 -13.28 -20.89 33.15
CA THR A 182 -13.10 -22.33 33.39
C THR A 182 -12.80 -23.13 32.13
N GLU A 183 -11.99 -24.20 32.22
CA GLU A 183 -11.55 -25.03 31.08
C GLU A 183 -12.72 -25.51 30.18
N ASP A 184 -13.85 -25.89 30.78
CA ASP A 184 -15.05 -26.32 30.05
C ASP A 184 -15.65 -25.22 29.17
N THR A 185 -15.60 -23.96 29.61
CA THR A 185 -16.12 -22.81 28.87
C THR A 185 -15.22 -22.44 27.69
N GLN A 186 -13.92 -22.72 27.80
CA GLN A 186 -12.99 -22.56 26.68
C GLN A 186 -13.20 -23.65 25.62
N LEU A 187 -13.45 -24.89 26.04
CA LEU A 187 -13.68 -26.00 25.11
C LEU A 187 -14.97 -25.83 24.30
N SER A 188 -16.09 -25.46 24.94
CA SER A 188 -17.35 -25.22 24.23
C SER A 188 -17.25 -24.07 23.23
N ALA A 189 -16.63 -22.96 23.63
CA ALA A 189 -16.38 -21.82 22.76
C ALA A 189 -15.47 -22.19 21.57
N MET A 190 -14.45 -23.03 21.78
CA MET A 190 -13.59 -23.52 20.70
C MET A 190 -14.34 -24.43 19.72
N ILE A 191 -15.27 -25.27 20.20
CA ILE A 191 -16.11 -26.11 19.34
C ILE A 191 -17.02 -25.23 18.47
N GLU A 192 -17.65 -24.21 19.02
CA GLU A 192 -18.48 -23.27 18.26
C GLU A 192 -17.68 -22.57 17.15
N VAL A 193 -16.46 -22.12 17.47
CA VAL A 193 -15.53 -21.55 16.49
C VAL A 193 -15.22 -22.55 15.39
N LEU A 194 -14.92 -23.80 15.75
CA LEU A 194 -14.56 -24.85 14.79
C LEU A 194 -15.74 -25.21 13.88
N VAL A 195 -16.96 -25.23 14.41
CA VAL A 195 -18.19 -25.47 13.64
C VAL A 195 -18.39 -24.35 12.62
N VAL A 196 -18.31 -23.09 13.05
CA VAL A 196 -18.46 -21.95 12.15
C VAL A 196 -17.34 -21.90 11.10
N ALA A 197 -16.10 -22.16 11.51
CA ALA A 197 -14.96 -22.27 10.60
C ALA A 197 -15.17 -23.39 9.56
N SER A 198 -15.74 -24.54 9.97
CA SER A 198 -16.05 -25.65 9.07
C SER A 198 -17.15 -25.29 8.06
N ILE A 199 -18.18 -24.55 8.48
CA ILE A 199 -19.21 -24.04 7.58
C ILE A 199 -18.60 -23.08 6.54
N ILE A 200 -17.74 -22.17 6.99
CA ILE A 200 -17.02 -21.26 6.10
C ILE A 200 -16.16 -22.06 5.12
N HIS A 201 -15.38 -23.03 5.60
CA HIS A 201 -14.53 -23.88 4.79
C HIS A 201 -15.33 -24.62 3.70
N ASN A 202 -16.43 -25.27 4.06
CA ASN A 202 -17.28 -26.00 3.10
C ASN A 202 -17.87 -25.09 2.03
N LYS A 203 -18.23 -23.84 2.39
CA LYS A 203 -18.74 -22.87 1.42
C LYS A 203 -17.63 -22.30 0.53
N LEU A 204 -16.39 -22.21 1.02
CA LEU A 204 -15.22 -21.77 0.24
C LEU A 204 -14.70 -22.85 -0.71
N ASP A 205 -14.97 -24.12 -0.42
CA ASP A 205 -14.59 -25.25 -1.28
C ASP A 205 -15.34 -25.23 -2.63
N ILE A 206 -16.51 -24.58 -2.66
CA ILE A 206 -17.33 -24.38 -3.86
C ILE A 206 -17.25 -22.90 -4.27
N THR A 207 -16.22 -22.56 -5.04
CA THR A 207 -16.02 -21.19 -5.55
C THR A 207 -15.95 -21.15 -7.07
N TYR A 208 -16.47 -20.07 -7.64
CA TYR A 208 -16.46 -19.83 -9.08
C TYR A 208 -15.38 -18.82 -9.41
N LYS A 209 -14.58 -19.11 -10.44
CA LYS A 209 -13.70 -18.11 -11.05
C LYS A 209 -14.56 -17.11 -11.80
N THR A 210 -14.68 -15.90 -11.26
CA THR A 210 -15.29 -14.80 -12.00
C THR A 210 -14.19 -14.01 -12.71
N GLY A 211 -14.37 -13.79 -14.01
CA GLY A 211 -13.42 -13.07 -14.87
C GLY A 211 -13.62 -11.55 -14.90
N TYR A 212 -14.06 -10.98 -13.77
CA TYR A 212 -14.09 -9.53 -13.58
C TYR A 212 -12.74 -9.05 -13.04
#